data_AF-A0A8B6HJF2-F1
#
_entry.id   AF-A0A8B6HJF2-F1
#
_cell.length_a   1.000
_cell.length_b   1.000
_cell.length_c   1.000
_cell.angle_alpha   90.00
_cell.angle_beta   90.00
_cell.angle_gamma   90.00
#
_symmetry.space_group_name_H-M   'P 1'
#
loop_
_entity.id
_entity.type
_entity.pdbx_description
1 polymer ?
#
loop_
_entity_poly.entity_id
_entity_poly.type
_entity_poly.pdbx_seq_one_letter_code
_entity_poly.pdbx_strand_id
1 'polypeptide(L)'
;MILQKWFCRFNRDNIRATITGYVDLTAQSEEEVQMAVASVGPISVAIDASGPPFQHYKSGIYNYKYCSSTVLDHAVLTVGYGSSGVDNYWIIKNSWGTSWGMEGYFNMVRNNNNTCGIATQASFPTV
;
A
#
# COMPACT_ATOMS: atom_id res chain seq x y z
N MET A 1 3.17 23.73 -14.45
CA MET A 1 3.76 22.40 -14.23
C MET A 1 4.31 21.93 -15.58
N ILE A 2 5.63 21.91 -15.76
CA ILE A 2 6.24 21.42 -17.00
C ILE A 2 6.33 19.90 -16.86
N LEU A 3 5.54 19.17 -17.66
CA LEU A 3 5.71 17.73 -17.80
C LEU A 3 7.06 17.48 -18.49
N GLN A 4 8.11 17.27 -17.70
CA GLN A 4 9.39 16.81 -18.23
C GLN A 4 9.20 15.37 -18.71
N LYS A 5 8.98 15.20 -20.02
CA LYS A 5 9.03 13.89 -20.67
C LYS A 5 10.48 13.49 -20.83
N TRP A 6 10.95 12.61 -19.95
CA TRP A 6 12.23 11.94 -20.08
C TRP A 6 12.11 10.75 -21.05
N PHE A 7 13.15 10.50 -21.84
CA PHE A 7 13.23 9.29 -22.66
C PHE A 7 13.61 8.07 -21.82
N CYS A 8 13.04 6.90 -22.12
CA CYS A 8 13.42 5.64 -21.48
C CYS A 8 14.90 5.34 -21.75
N ARG A 9 15.68 5.09 -20.69
CA ARG A 9 17.11 4.71 -20.74
C ARG A 9 17.35 3.27 -20.29
N PHE A 10 16.37 2.39 -20.50
CA PHE A 10 16.50 0.97 -20.17
C PHE A 10 17.71 0.35 -20.89
N ASN A 11 18.55 -0.37 -20.15
CA ASN A 11 19.68 -1.12 -20.68
C ASN A 11 19.57 -2.57 -20.19
N ARG A 12 19.52 -3.52 -21.13
CA ARG A 12 19.43 -4.97 -20.84
C ARG A 12 20.62 -5.47 -20.01
N ASP A 13 21.79 -4.86 -20.14
CA ASP A 13 22.99 -5.25 -19.39
C ASP A 13 22.90 -4.88 -17.89
N ASN A 14 21.97 -4.00 -17.51
CA ASN A 14 21.77 -3.52 -16.15
C ASN A 14 20.58 -4.18 -15.43
N ILE A 15 20.02 -5.26 -15.97
CA ILE A 15 18.92 -5.99 -15.31
C ILE A 15 19.42 -6.56 -13.98
N ARG A 16 18.65 -6.30 -12.90
CA ARG A 16 18.89 -6.84 -11.55
C ARG A 16 17.81 -7.80 -11.06
N ALA A 17 16.64 -7.76 -11.69
CA ALA A 17 15.52 -8.67 -11.44
C ALA A 17 14.65 -8.76 -12.70
N THR A 18 14.02 -9.92 -12.88
CA THR A 18 12.99 -10.17 -13.89
C THR A 18 11.76 -10.70 -13.18
N ILE A 19 10.58 -10.49 -13.77
CA ILE A 19 9.33 -11.07 -13.30
C ILE A 19 8.80 -12.04 -14.36
N THR A 20 8.24 -13.17 -13.91
CA THR A 20 7.53 -14.11 -14.77
C THR A 20 6.06 -13.75 -14.94
N GLY A 21 5.52 -12.94 -14.03
CA GLY A 21 4.13 -12.51 -14.01
C GLY A 21 3.77 -11.79 -12.71
N TYR A 22 2.49 -11.84 -12.36
CA TYR A 22 1.95 -11.29 -11.12
C TYR A 22 0.71 -12.09 -10.70
N VAL A 23 0.32 -11.94 -9.44
CA VAL A 23 -0.92 -12.47 -8.88
C VAL A 23 -1.72 -11.31 -8.33
N ASP A 24 -2.96 -11.17 -8.81
CA ASP A 24 -3.96 -10.31 -8.20
C ASP A 24 -4.67 -11.09 -7.08
N LEU A 25 -4.79 -10.47 -5.92
CA LEU A 25 -5.56 -11.03 -4.80
C LEU A 25 -7.05 -10.76 -4.99
N THR A 26 -7.90 -11.56 -4.35
CA THR A 26 -9.35 -11.36 -4.40
C THR A 26 -9.70 -9.98 -3.86
N ALA A 27 -10.38 -9.19 -4.68
CA ALA A 27 -10.79 -7.84 -4.32
C ALA A 27 -11.60 -7.83 -3.01
N GLN A 28 -11.28 -6.87 -2.14
CA GLN A 28 -11.88 -6.63 -0.82
C GLN A 28 -11.57 -7.69 0.25
N SER A 29 -10.74 -8.70 -0.05
CA SER A 29 -10.34 -9.73 0.92
C SER A 29 -9.13 -9.29 1.75
N GLU A 30 -9.37 -8.61 2.88
CA GLU A 30 -8.29 -8.27 3.84
C GLU A 30 -7.58 -9.52 4.38
N GLU A 31 -8.31 -10.64 4.50
CA GLU A 31 -7.75 -11.93 4.92
C GLU A 31 -6.73 -12.47 3.91
N GLU A 32 -7.03 -12.40 2.62
CA GLU A 32 -6.10 -12.86 1.58
C GLU A 32 -4.87 -11.95 1.49
N VAL A 33 -5.04 -10.64 1.61
CA VAL A 33 -3.90 -9.70 1.75
C VAL A 33 -3.05 -10.08 2.96
N GLN A 34 -3.67 -10.41 4.10
CA GLN A 34 -2.93 -10.79 5.31
C GLN A 34 -2.11 -12.06 5.09
N MET A 35 -2.73 -13.10 4.51
CA MET A 35 -2.06 -14.36 4.17
C MET A 35 -0.92 -14.15 3.17
N ALA A 36 -1.13 -13.32 2.15
CA ALA A 36 -0.11 -13.01 1.16
C ALA A 36 1.08 -12.25 1.79
N VAL A 37 0.81 -11.28 2.66
CA VAL A 37 1.87 -10.57 3.41
C VAL A 37 2.70 -11.54 4.24
N ALA A 38 2.08 -12.54 4.88
CA ALA A 38 2.75 -13.51 5.72
C ALA A 38 3.56 -14.56 4.94
N SER A 39 3.05 -15.00 3.80
CA SER A 39 3.58 -16.15 3.04
C SER A 39 4.45 -15.78 1.85
N VAL A 40 4.23 -14.60 1.26
CA VAL A 40 4.95 -14.10 0.07
C VAL A 40 5.91 -12.98 0.45
N GLY A 41 5.44 -12.02 1.26
CA GLY A 41 6.19 -10.81 1.62
C GLY A 41 5.42 -9.53 1.26
N PRO A 42 6.09 -8.40 0.99
CA PRO A 42 5.40 -7.13 0.75
C PRO A 42 4.43 -7.16 -0.44
N ILE A 43 3.23 -6.62 -0.25
CA ILE A 43 2.14 -6.61 -1.24
C ILE A 43 1.86 -5.19 -1.71
N SER A 44 1.83 -4.98 -3.03
CA SER A 44 1.43 -3.71 -3.63
C SER A 44 -0.07 -3.54 -3.47
N VAL A 45 -0.51 -2.37 -3.00
CA VAL A 45 -1.93 -2.09 -2.75
C VAL A 45 -2.27 -0.66 -3.20
N ALA A 46 -3.52 -0.44 -3.60
CA ALA A 46 -4.04 0.90 -3.82
C ALA A 46 -5.01 1.31 -2.69
N ILE A 47 -4.99 2.60 -2.34
CA ILE A 47 -5.88 3.21 -1.35
C ILE A 47 -6.47 4.52 -1.87
N ASP A 48 -7.54 4.99 -1.21
CA ASP A 48 -7.95 6.40 -1.25
C ASP A 48 -7.15 7.22 -0.23
N ALA A 49 -6.27 8.09 -0.74
CA ALA A 49 -5.43 9.01 0.02
C ALA A 49 -5.89 10.47 -0.10
N SER A 50 -7.05 10.75 -0.70
CA SER A 50 -7.56 12.11 -0.98
C SER A 50 -7.94 12.90 0.28
N GLY A 51 -8.17 12.21 1.40
CA GLY A 51 -8.60 12.82 2.66
C GLY A 51 -7.53 13.71 3.32
N PRO A 52 -7.86 14.94 3.78
CA PRO A 52 -6.92 15.81 4.49
C PRO A 52 -6.19 15.17 5.67
N PRO A 53 -6.82 14.27 6.47
CA PRO A 53 -6.10 13.57 7.55
C PRO A 53 -4.95 12.69 7.06
N PHE A 54 -5.01 12.14 5.83
CA PHE A 54 -3.92 11.34 5.28
C PHE A 54 -2.72 12.22 4.92
N GLN A 55 -2.97 13.34 4.24
CA GLN A 55 -1.93 14.30 3.85
C GLN A 55 -1.08 14.76 5.05
N HIS A 56 -1.71 14.92 6.22
CA HIS A 56 -1.07 15.39 7.44
C HIS A 56 -0.75 14.30 8.46
N TYR A 57 -0.87 13.01 8.10
CA TYR A 57 -0.55 11.91 9.01
C TYR A 57 0.88 12.02 9.58
N LYS A 58 1.02 11.74 10.87
CA LYS A 58 2.30 11.76 11.60
C LYS A 58 2.58 10.45 12.33
N SER A 59 1.60 9.90 13.04
CA SER A 59 1.75 8.67 13.80
C SER A 59 0.39 8.08 14.20
N GLY A 60 0.41 6.89 14.80
CA GLY A 60 -0.79 6.18 15.29
C GLY A 60 -1.43 5.30 14.21
N ILE A 61 -2.60 4.74 14.51
CA ILE A 61 -3.36 3.92 13.56
C ILE A 61 -4.31 4.84 12.79
N TYR A 62 -4.07 4.99 11.49
CA TYR A 62 -4.94 5.73 10.59
C TYR A 62 -6.28 5.00 10.44
N ASN A 63 -7.37 5.69 10.76
CA ASN A 63 -8.74 5.17 10.65
C ASN A 63 -9.67 6.32 10.25
N TYR A 64 -9.72 6.62 8.96
CA TYR A 64 -10.58 7.67 8.42
C TYR A 64 -11.80 7.06 7.73
N LYS A 65 -12.99 7.35 8.25
CA LYS A 65 -14.22 6.70 7.77
C LYS A 65 -14.76 7.25 6.45
N TYR A 66 -14.24 8.39 5.98
CA TYR A 66 -14.76 9.07 4.80
C TYR A 66 -13.90 8.87 3.55
N CYS A 67 -12.84 8.06 3.62
CA CYS A 67 -12.17 7.58 2.42
C CYS A 67 -13.05 6.52 1.72
N SER A 68 -12.97 6.46 0.41
CA SER A 68 -13.64 5.49 -0.44
C SER A 68 -12.94 4.14 -0.40
N SER A 69 -13.72 3.06 -0.44
CA SER A 69 -13.18 1.71 -0.66
C SER A 69 -13.04 1.34 -2.15
N THR A 70 -13.51 2.19 -3.07
CA THR A 70 -13.57 1.89 -4.51
C THR A 70 -12.95 2.97 -5.39
N VAL A 71 -12.91 4.22 -4.95
CA VAL A 71 -12.26 5.33 -5.65
C VAL A 71 -10.85 5.47 -5.12
N LEU A 72 -9.93 4.67 -5.67
CA LEU A 72 -8.54 4.62 -5.23
C LEU A 72 -7.70 5.59 -6.07
N ASP A 73 -6.75 6.28 -5.44
CA ASP A 73 -5.93 7.31 -6.09
C ASP A 73 -4.44 7.21 -5.76
N HIS A 74 -4.04 6.33 -4.85
CA HIS A 74 -2.65 6.24 -4.38
C HIS A 74 -2.17 4.80 -4.20
N ALA A 75 -1.01 4.49 -4.78
CA ALA A 75 -0.38 3.17 -4.67
C ALA A 75 0.70 3.16 -3.58
N VAL A 76 0.65 2.17 -2.70
CA VAL A 76 1.54 1.99 -1.55
C VAL A 76 1.90 0.51 -1.40
N LEU A 77 2.76 0.18 -0.41
CA LEU A 77 3.24 -1.18 -0.20
C LEU A 77 2.95 -1.63 1.23
N THR A 78 2.08 -2.62 1.40
CA THR A 78 1.84 -3.27 2.68
C THR A 78 3.01 -4.20 2.98
N VAL A 79 3.77 -3.91 4.04
CA VAL A 79 5.01 -4.63 4.39
C VAL A 79 4.85 -5.53 5.62
N GLY A 80 3.71 -5.46 6.28
CA GLY A 80 3.45 -6.21 7.49
C GLY A 80 2.08 -5.87 8.08
N TYR A 81 1.78 -6.49 9.21
CA TYR A 81 0.59 -6.21 10.01
C TYR A 81 0.88 -6.51 11.48
N GLY A 82 0.09 -5.93 12.37
CA GLY A 82 0.21 -6.13 13.81
C GLY A 82 -1.13 -5.94 14.53
N SER A 83 -1.04 -5.99 15.85
CA SER A 83 -2.15 -5.78 16.76
C SER A 83 -1.65 -5.02 17.99
N SER A 84 -2.44 -4.07 18.47
CA SER A 84 -2.20 -3.31 19.71
C SER A 84 -3.46 -3.34 20.55
N GLY A 85 -3.54 -4.27 21.50
CA GLY A 85 -4.76 -4.53 22.26
C GLY A 85 -5.86 -5.08 21.36
N VAL A 86 -6.97 -4.35 21.23
CA VAL A 86 -8.10 -4.72 20.35
C VAL A 86 -7.94 -4.21 18.91
N ASP A 87 -6.98 -3.31 18.66
CA ASP A 87 -6.81 -2.67 17.36
C ASP A 87 -5.84 -3.46 16.48
N ASN A 88 -6.33 -3.92 15.33
CA ASN A 88 -5.50 -4.55 14.29
C ASN A 88 -5.08 -3.49 13.27
N TYR A 89 -3.84 -3.58 12.78
CA TYR A 89 -3.34 -2.63 11.79
C TYR A 89 -2.45 -3.27 10.72
N TRP A 90 -2.45 -2.66 9.54
CA TRP A 90 -1.47 -2.81 8.48
C TRP A 90 -0.26 -1.91 8.76
N ILE A 91 0.93 -2.36 8.41
CA ILE A 91 2.15 -1.54 8.35
C ILE A 91 2.43 -1.28 6.87
N ILE A 92 2.40 -0.01 6.47
CA ILE A 92 2.39 0.38 5.06
C ILE A 92 3.51 1.37 4.78
N LYS A 93 4.30 1.09 3.75
CA LYS A 93 5.35 1.96 3.24
C LYS A 93 4.76 2.94 2.22
N ASN A 94 5.00 4.23 2.42
CA ASN A 94 4.63 5.29 1.50
C ASN A 94 5.82 5.71 0.62
N SER A 95 5.57 6.57 -0.36
CA SER A 95 6.52 7.07 -1.36
C SER A 95 6.77 8.58 -1.28
N TRP A 96 6.29 9.25 -0.22
CA TRP A 96 6.40 10.71 -0.04
C TRP A 96 7.63 11.15 0.78
N GLY A 97 8.62 10.27 0.91
CA GLY A 97 9.85 10.53 1.65
C GLY A 97 9.74 10.25 3.16
N THR A 98 10.89 10.21 3.82
CA THR A 98 11.00 9.81 5.23
C THR A 98 10.54 10.86 6.23
N SER A 99 10.37 12.12 5.80
CA SER A 99 9.83 13.20 6.64
C SER A 99 8.31 13.15 6.80
N TRP A 100 7.64 12.32 6.01
CA TRP A 100 6.20 12.11 6.11
C TRP A 100 5.89 10.89 6.99
N GLY A 101 4.82 10.97 7.79
CA GLY A 101 4.40 9.88 8.67
C GLY A 101 5.48 9.44 9.66
N MET A 102 5.55 8.14 9.89
CA MET A 102 6.52 7.48 10.76
C MET A 102 7.71 7.03 9.90
N GLU A 103 8.66 7.92 9.64
CA GLU A 103 9.85 7.65 8.81
C GLU A 103 9.51 7.16 7.38
N GLY A 104 8.42 7.68 6.80
CA GLY A 104 7.91 7.28 5.49
C GLY A 104 6.90 6.14 5.53
N TYR A 105 6.54 5.66 6.72
CA TYR A 105 5.53 4.62 6.93
C TYR A 105 4.28 5.18 7.62
N PHE A 106 3.21 4.40 7.58
CA PHE A 106 2.03 4.62 8.38
C PHE A 106 1.40 3.30 8.79
N ASN A 107 0.71 3.30 9.92
CA ASN A 107 -0.16 2.22 10.30
C ASN A 107 -1.60 2.57 9.90
N MET A 108 -2.33 1.61 9.34
CA MET A 108 -3.75 1.78 8.99
C MET A 108 -4.57 0.68 9.62
N VAL A 109 -5.77 0.99 10.10
CA VAL A 109 -6.68 0.00 10.68
C VAL A 109 -6.91 -1.17 9.70
N ARG A 110 -6.91 -2.37 10.24
CA ARG A 110 -7.08 -3.64 9.52
C ARG A 110 -8.30 -4.38 10.02
N ASN A 111 -8.93 -5.16 9.14
CA ASN A 111 -10.17 -5.90 9.37
C ASN A 111 -11.31 -4.96 9.78
N ASN A 112 -11.36 -3.80 9.13
CA ASN A 112 -12.33 -2.74 9.42
C ASN A 112 -13.05 -2.35 8.14
N ASN A 113 -13.73 -3.34 7.55
CA ASN A 113 -14.53 -3.18 6.34
C ASN A 113 -13.74 -2.57 5.17
N ASN A 114 -12.52 -3.08 4.92
CA ASN A 114 -11.67 -2.65 3.81
C ASN A 114 -11.47 -1.11 3.79
N THR A 115 -11.07 -0.57 4.94
CA THR A 115 -10.88 0.88 5.13
C THR A 115 -9.97 1.44 4.04
N CYS A 116 -10.44 2.51 3.38
CA CYS A 116 -9.78 3.18 2.26
C CYS A 116 -9.43 2.27 1.07
N GLY A 117 -10.04 1.09 0.97
CA GLY A 117 -9.89 0.20 -0.17
C GLY A 117 -8.57 -0.57 -0.21
N ILE A 118 -7.88 -0.72 0.93
CA ILE A 118 -6.58 -1.38 1.05
C ILE A 118 -6.48 -2.78 0.41
N ALA A 119 -7.59 -3.52 0.37
CA ALA A 119 -7.69 -4.83 -0.25
C ALA A 119 -8.46 -4.82 -1.58
N THR A 120 -8.88 -3.66 -2.09
CA THR A 120 -9.67 -3.55 -3.32
C THR A 120 -8.82 -3.84 -4.56
N GLN A 121 -7.57 -3.37 -4.59
CA GLN A 121 -6.60 -3.68 -5.64
C GLN A 121 -5.27 -4.01 -4.98
N ALA A 122 -4.99 -5.30 -4.80
CA ALA A 122 -3.78 -5.80 -4.17
C ALA A 122 -3.12 -6.86 -5.06
N SER A 123 -1.80 -6.78 -5.24
CA SER A 123 -1.06 -7.71 -6.09
C SER A 123 0.40 -7.85 -5.70
N PHE A 124 1.02 -8.95 -6.13
CA PHE A 124 2.44 -9.20 -5.96
C PHE A 124 3.06 -9.83 -7.22
N PRO A 125 4.34 -9.55 -7.52
CA PRO A 125 5.02 -10.14 -8.67
C PRO A 125 5.40 -11.60 -8.42
N THR A 126 5.47 -12.39 -9.49
CA THR A 126 6.19 -13.68 -9.49
C THR A 126 7.54 -13.49 -10.17
N VAL A 127 8.59 -14.06 -9.58
CA VAL A 127 9.99 -13.91 -10.01
C VAL A 127 10.59 -15.21 -10.51
#